data_AF-A0A7S0P6F0-F1
#
_entry.id   AF-A0A7S0P6F0-F1
#
_cell.length_a   1.000
_cell.length_b   1.000
_cell.length_c   1.000
_cell.angle_alpha   90.00
_cell.angle_beta   90.00
_cell.angle_gamma   90.00
#
_symmetry.space_group_name_H-M   'P 1'
#
loop_
_entity.id
_entity.type
_entity.pdbx_description
1 polymer ?
#
loop_
_entity_poly.entity_id
_entity_poly.type
_entity_poly.pdbx_seq_one_letter_code
_entity_poly.pdbx_strand_id
1 'polypeptide(L)'
;GRRGKDAITLIEIDDSVDRIVAGMEGTRMTDGKAKSLVAYHEVGHAICGTLTPGHDPVQKVTLVPRGQAKGLTWFIPGEDPSLISKQQIFARVVGALGGRAAEEVIFGHAEVTTGASGDLQQVANM
;
A
#
# COMPACT_ATOMS: atom_id res chain seq x y z
N GLY A 1 5.40 -28.63 4.47
CA GLY A 1 4.49 -27.54 4.01
C GLY A 1 4.45 -27.48 2.49
N ARG A 2 3.60 -26.63 1.88
CA ARG A 2 3.33 -26.54 0.42
C ARG A 2 4.56 -26.34 -0.50
N ARG A 3 5.75 -26.10 0.07
CA ARG A 3 7.03 -25.88 -0.65
C ARG A 3 8.11 -26.92 -0.34
N GLY A 4 7.77 -28.02 0.36
CA GLY A 4 8.71 -29.13 0.62
C GLY A 4 9.96 -28.76 1.44
N LYS A 5 9.94 -27.66 2.20
CA LYS A 5 11.05 -27.22 3.04
C LYS A 5 11.06 -27.92 4.39
N ASP A 6 12.26 -28.17 4.91
CA ASP A 6 12.51 -28.81 6.21
C ASP A 6 12.33 -27.86 7.40
N ALA A 7 12.33 -26.55 7.16
CA ALA A 7 12.15 -25.52 8.18
C ALA A 7 11.28 -24.35 7.69
N ILE A 8 10.62 -23.69 8.65
CA ILE A 8 9.89 -22.44 8.45
C ILE A 8 10.87 -21.29 8.64
N THR A 9 10.96 -20.40 7.65
CA THR A 9 11.75 -19.16 7.70
C THR A 9 10.83 -17.95 7.80
N LEU A 10 11.42 -16.78 8.04
CA LEU A 10 10.68 -15.51 8.04
C LEU A 10 9.90 -15.26 6.74
N ILE A 11 10.35 -15.83 5.61
CA ILE A 11 9.66 -15.70 4.32
C ILE A 11 8.30 -16.42 4.33
N GLU A 12 8.22 -17.62 4.93
CA GLU A 12 6.95 -18.33 5.04
C GLU A 12 5.98 -17.62 5.99
N ILE A 13 6.52 -16.96 7.03
CA ILE A 13 5.73 -16.19 7.98
C ILE A 13 5.16 -14.95 7.29
N ASP A 14 6.00 -14.17 6.61
CA ASP A 14 5.59 -12.95 5.89
C ASP A 14 4.54 -13.24 4.80
N ASP A 15 4.73 -14.30 4.01
CA ASP A 15 3.77 -14.72 2.98
C ASP A 15 2.44 -15.20 3.57
N SER A 16 2.48 -15.79 4.77
CA SER A 16 1.26 -16.20 5.48
C SER A 16 0.49 -15.00 6.04
N VAL A 17 1.20 -14.00 6.58
CA VAL A 17 0.60 -12.73 7.05
C VAL A 17 -0.02 -11.99 5.86
N ASP A 18 0.74 -11.78 4.80
CA ASP A 18 0.27 -11.16 3.55
C ASP A 18 -1.03 -11.83 3.06
N ARG A 19 -1.08 -13.17 3.08
CA ARG A 19 -2.23 -13.93 2.62
C ARG A 19 -3.47 -13.75 3.48
N ILE A 20 -3.30 -13.65 4.80
CA ILE A 20 -4.42 -13.44 5.73
C ILE A 20 -4.98 -12.03 5.57
N VAL A 21 -4.11 -11.03 5.43
CA VAL A 21 -4.53 -9.62 5.41
C VAL A 21 -5.01 -9.18 4.03
N ALA A 22 -4.28 -9.50 2.96
CA ALA A 22 -4.57 -9.02 1.60
C ALA A 22 -5.14 -10.10 0.65
N GLY A 23 -5.15 -11.37 1.08
CA GLY A 23 -5.67 -12.48 0.27
C GLY A 23 -4.62 -13.18 -0.59
N MET A 24 -5.10 -14.05 -1.49
CA MET A 24 -4.22 -14.87 -2.31
C MET A 24 -3.43 -14.04 -3.32
N GLU A 25 -2.17 -14.46 -3.58
CA GLU A 25 -1.33 -13.87 -4.63
C GLU A 25 -2.03 -14.02 -5.99
N GLY A 26 -2.12 -12.90 -6.71
CA GLY A 26 -2.68 -12.82 -8.05
C GLY A 26 -1.63 -13.01 -9.13
N THR A 27 -2.05 -12.89 -10.39
CA THR A 27 -1.14 -12.97 -11.54
C THR A 27 -0.17 -11.80 -11.55
N ARG A 28 1.13 -12.09 -11.58
CA ARG A 28 2.19 -11.08 -11.63
C ARG A 28 2.01 -10.14 -12.82
N MET A 29 2.25 -8.85 -12.57
CA MET A 29 2.22 -7.83 -13.62
C MET A 29 3.42 -7.99 -14.56
N THR A 30 3.16 -7.92 -15.87
CA THR A 30 4.20 -7.80 -16.89
C THR A 30 4.75 -6.37 -16.91
N ASP A 31 5.99 -6.21 -17.36
CA ASP A 31 6.58 -4.88 -17.51
C ASP A 31 5.81 -4.06 -18.55
N GLY A 32 5.63 -2.78 -18.27
CA GLY A 32 4.88 -1.85 -19.12
C GLY A 32 4.27 -0.69 -18.36
N LYS A 33 3.40 0.07 -19.05
CA LYS A 33 2.74 1.26 -18.50
C LYS A 33 1.93 0.94 -17.24
N ALA A 34 1.16 -0.16 -17.24
CA ALA A 34 0.34 -0.55 -16.11
C ALA A 34 1.16 -0.83 -14.83
N LYS A 35 2.27 -1.57 -14.95
CA LYS A 35 3.16 -1.86 -13.82
C LYS A 35 3.85 -0.60 -13.30
N SER A 36 4.27 0.28 -14.23
CA SER A 36 4.86 1.57 -13.87
C SER A 36 3.87 2.43 -13.09
N LEU A 37 2.62 2.51 -13.56
CA LEU A 37 1.57 3.29 -12.92
C LEU A 37 1.32 2.84 -11.48
N VAL A 38 1.15 1.53 -11.27
CA VAL A 38 1.00 0.96 -9.92
C VAL A 38 2.25 1.21 -9.08
N ALA A 39 3.46 1.12 -9.65
CA ALA A 39 4.69 1.39 -8.91
C ALA A 39 4.78 2.82 -8.38
N TYR A 40 4.48 3.80 -9.23
CA TYR A 40 4.47 5.20 -8.80
C TYR A 40 3.34 5.49 -7.81
N HIS A 41 2.19 4.82 -7.95
CA HIS A 41 1.10 4.90 -6.99
C HIS A 41 1.54 4.41 -5.60
N GLU A 42 2.09 3.20 -5.49
CA GLU A 42 2.56 2.67 -4.21
C GLU A 42 3.70 3.50 -3.60
N VAL A 43 4.63 3.95 -4.44
CA VAL A 43 5.71 4.85 -4.00
C VAL A 43 5.15 6.19 -3.50
N GLY A 44 4.06 6.69 -4.10
CA GLY A 44 3.36 7.88 -3.65
C GLY A 44 2.87 7.76 -2.20
N HIS A 45 2.20 6.65 -1.86
CA HIS A 45 1.81 6.37 -0.48
C HIS A 45 3.01 6.32 0.45
N ALA A 46 4.06 5.60 0.04
CA ALA A 46 5.24 5.39 0.88
C ALA A 46 5.98 6.71 1.17
N ILE A 47 6.19 7.56 0.17
CA ILE A 47 6.86 8.85 0.32
C ILE A 47 6.03 9.79 1.19
N CYS A 48 4.74 9.96 0.86
CA CYS A 48 3.85 10.84 1.62
C CYS A 48 3.71 10.40 3.08
N GLY A 49 3.55 9.09 3.33
CA GLY A 49 3.50 8.55 4.68
C GLY A 49 4.82 8.76 5.43
N THR A 50 5.97 8.46 4.82
CA THR A 50 7.28 8.57 5.48
C THR A 50 7.64 10.02 5.82
N LEU A 51 7.32 10.97 4.95
CA LEU A 51 7.69 12.37 5.14
C LEU A 51 6.71 13.15 6.01
N THR A 52 5.52 12.62 6.28
CA THR A 52 4.49 13.33 7.06
C THR A 52 4.62 13.02 8.56
N PRO A 53 4.88 14.02 9.42
CA PRO A 53 5.02 13.79 10.85
C PRO A 53 3.74 13.25 11.48
N GLY A 54 3.87 12.15 12.22
CA GLY A 54 2.74 11.48 12.88
C GLY A 54 2.06 10.41 12.03
N HIS A 55 2.57 10.09 10.83
CA HIS A 55 2.16 8.89 10.12
C HIS A 55 2.81 7.64 10.71
N ASP A 56 2.13 6.52 10.57
CA ASP A 56 2.66 5.18 10.84
C ASP A 56 3.84 4.87 9.86
N PRO A 57 4.98 4.31 10.32
CA PRO A 57 6.14 4.11 9.43
C PRO A 57 5.88 3.03 8.38
N VAL A 58 6.43 3.21 7.18
CA VAL A 58 6.32 2.22 6.09
C VAL A 58 7.05 0.93 6.47
N GLN A 59 6.34 -0.19 6.42
CA GLN A 59 6.89 -1.52 6.63
C GLN A 59 7.38 -2.16 5.33
N LYS A 60 6.56 -2.10 4.29
CA LYS A 60 6.75 -2.87 3.05
C LYS A 60 5.99 -2.23 1.90
N VAL A 61 6.63 -2.13 0.74
CA VAL A 61 6.02 -1.70 -0.52
C VAL A 61 6.17 -2.83 -1.52
N THR A 62 5.09 -3.24 -2.18
CA THR A 62 5.12 -4.38 -3.11
C THR A 62 4.24 -4.18 -4.33
N LEU A 63 4.70 -4.71 -5.46
CA LEU A 63 3.97 -4.84 -6.72
C LEU A 63 3.45 -6.25 -6.96
N VAL A 64 3.44 -7.07 -5.91
CA VAL A 64 2.84 -8.40 -5.96
C VAL A 64 1.34 -8.24 -5.72
N PRO A 65 0.48 -8.47 -6.73
CA PRO A 65 -0.94 -8.29 -6.59
C PRO A 65 -1.50 -9.31 -5.61
N ARG A 66 -2.43 -8.88 -4.75
CA ARG A 66 -3.11 -9.76 -3.80
C ARG A 66 -4.58 -9.38 -3.71
N GLY A 67 -5.45 -10.39 -3.75
CA GLY A 67 -6.89 -10.15 -3.76
C GLY A 67 -7.31 -9.24 -4.93
N GLN A 68 -7.91 -8.09 -4.61
CA GLN A 68 -8.29 -7.07 -5.61
C GLN A 68 -7.20 -6.00 -5.82
N ALA A 69 -6.18 -5.94 -4.96
CA ALA A 69 -5.12 -4.94 -5.03
C ALA A 69 -4.03 -5.34 -6.03
N LYS A 70 -3.58 -4.38 -6.84
CA LYS A 70 -2.51 -4.58 -7.84
C LYS A 70 -1.11 -4.30 -7.30
N GLY A 71 -1.02 -3.45 -6.28
CA GLY A 71 0.13 -3.12 -5.46
C GLY A 71 -0.34 -2.83 -4.04
N LEU A 72 0.57 -2.83 -3.09
CA LEU A 72 0.27 -2.58 -1.68
C LEU A 72 1.43 -1.85 -0.98
N THR A 73 1.07 -0.88 -0.16
CA THR A 73 1.96 -0.19 0.78
C THR A 73 1.49 -0.44 2.21
N TRP A 74 2.33 -1.07 3.01
CA TRP A 74 2.07 -1.43 4.40
C TRP A 74 2.69 -0.41 5.34
N PHE A 75 1.94 -0.04 6.36
CA PHE A 75 2.42 0.77 7.47
C PHE A 75 2.34 -0.03 8.77
N ILE A 76 3.31 0.15 9.66
CA ILE A 76 3.32 -0.49 10.98
C ILE A 76 2.37 0.31 11.87
N PRO A 77 1.24 -0.27 12.34
CA PRO A 77 0.32 0.45 13.21
C PRO A 77 1.03 0.89 14.49
N GLY A 78 0.79 2.13 14.93
CA GLY A 78 1.22 2.63 16.24
C GLY A 78 0.59 1.87 17.42
N GLU A 79 1.00 2.24 18.64
CA GLU A 79 0.75 1.48 19.88
C GLU A 79 -0.74 1.31 20.26
N ASP A 80 -1.60 2.29 19.96
CA ASP A 80 -3.03 2.21 20.25
C ASP A 80 -3.88 2.78 19.09
N PRO A 81 -4.55 1.92 18.30
CA PRO A 81 -5.41 2.36 17.20
C PRO A 81 -6.75 2.96 17.67
N SER A 82 -7.07 2.90 18.97
CA SER A 82 -8.33 3.45 19.51
C SER A 82 -8.27 4.95 19.84
N LEU A 83 -7.07 5.50 20.01
CA LEU A 83 -6.84 6.89 20.38
C LEU A 83 -5.96 7.58 19.35
N ILE A 84 -6.57 8.03 18.26
CA ILE A 84 -5.88 8.68 17.16
C ILE A 84 -6.06 10.21 17.29
N SER A 85 -4.95 10.94 17.38
CA SER A 85 -4.95 12.40 17.40
C SER A 85 -5.33 12.98 16.04
N LYS A 86 -5.82 14.23 16.03
CA LYS A 86 -6.10 14.98 14.78
C LYS A 86 -4.89 15.03 13.85
N GLN A 87 -3.67 15.15 14.40
CA GLN A 87 -2.44 15.15 13.60
C GLN A 87 -2.21 13.80 12.91
N GLN A 88 -2.43 12.69 13.60
CA GLN A 88 -2.30 11.35 13.02
C GLN A 88 -3.38 11.09 11.96
N ILE A 89 -4.62 11.55 12.16
CA ILE A 89 -5.67 11.47 11.14
C ILE A 89 -5.25 12.27 9.90
N PHE A 90 -4.78 13.52 10.08
CA PHE A 90 -4.29 14.32 8.96
C PHE A 90 -3.14 13.63 8.23
N ALA A 91 -2.19 13.05 8.95
CA ALA A 91 -1.11 12.30 8.36
C ALA A 91 -1.64 11.14 7.51
N ARG A 92 -2.55 10.31 8.06
CA ARG A 92 -3.17 9.19 7.33
C ARG A 92 -3.90 9.62 6.07
N VAL A 93 -4.58 10.77 6.09
CA VAL A 93 -5.20 11.35 4.89
C VAL A 93 -4.14 11.70 3.84
N VAL A 94 -3.04 12.33 4.24
CA VAL A 94 -1.92 12.66 3.32
C VAL A 94 -1.29 11.39 2.73
N GLY A 95 -1.06 10.37 3.55
CA GLY A 95 -0.53 9.07 3.11
C GLY A 95 -1.47 8.38 2.11
N ALA A 96 -2.76 8.32 2.41
CA ALA A 96 -3.77 7.72 1.53
C ALA A 96 -3.90 8.47 0.19
N LEU A 97 -3.85 9.80 0.18
CA LEU A 97 -3.93 10.57 -1.08
C LEU A 97 -2.61 10.59 -1.88
N GLY A 98 -1.52 10.08 -1.30
CA GLY A 98 -0.19 10.10 -1.90
C GLY A 98 -0.09 9.35 -3.22
N GLY A 99 -0.75 8.19 -3.35
CA GLY A 99 -0.70 7.39 -4.58
C GLY A 99 -1.32 8.12 -5.77
N ARG A 100 -2.51 8.70 -5.58
CA ARG A 100 -3.16 9.52 -6.61
C ARG A 100 -2.36 10.77 -6.97
N ALA A 101 -1.80 11.45 -5.97
CA ALA A 101 -0.96 12.63 -6.20
C ALA A 101 0.29 12.27 -7.03
N ALA A 102 0.91 11.13 -6.76
CA ALA A 102 2.06 10.65 -7.53
C ALA A 102 1.69 10.32 -8.98
N GLU A 103 0.53 9.70 -9.22
CA GLU A 103 0.03 9.50 -10.60
C GLU A 103 -0.10 10.82 -11.35
N GLU A 104 -0.73 11.82 -10.72
CA GLU A 104 -0.97 13.12 -11.35
C GLU A 104 0.32 13.88 -11.65
N VAL A 105 1.31 13.85 -10.73
CA VAL A 105 2.59 14.53 -10.92
C VAL A 105 3.43 13.89 -12.02
N ILE A 106 3.43 12.55 -12.12
CA ILE A 106 4.32 11.82 -13.03
C ILE A 106 3.70 11.63 -14.42
N PHE A 107 2.40 11.33 -14.48
CA PHE A 107 1.71 11.00 -15.74
C PHE A 107 0.76 12.11 -16.22
N GLY A 108 0.47 13.10 -15.38
CA GLY A 108 -0.44 14.19 -15.68
C GLY A 108 -1.90 13.87 -15.35
N HIS A 109 -2.71 14.93 -15.30
CA HIS A 109 -4.11 14.85 -14.85
C HIS A 109 -4.99 13.90 -15.70
N ALA A 110 -4.72 13.77 -16.99
CA ALA A 110 -5.47 12.91 -17.90
C ALA A 110 -5.21 11.40 -17.68
N GLU A 111 -4.14 11.05 -16.98
CA GLU A 111 -3.69 9.66 -16.77
C GLU A 111 -3.98 9.17 -15.34
N VAL A 112 -4.62 9.99 -14.51
CA VAL A 112 -5.08 9.60 -13.18
C VAL A 112 -6.16 8.53 -13.31
N THR A 113 -5.98 7.42 -12.59
CA THR A 113 -6.81 6.23 -12.76
C THR A 113 -7.86 6.06 -11.67
N THR A 114 -8.79 5.13 -11.88
CA THR A 114 -9.74 4.67 -10.86
C THR A 114 -9.09 3.79 -9.78
N GLY A 115 -7.77 3.52 -9.87
CA GLY A 115 -7.03 2.73 -8.90
C GLY A 115 -7.09 3.31 -7.47
N ALA A 116 -7.14 4.63 -7.36
CA ALA A 116 -7.22 5.34 -6.08
C ALA A 116 -8.59 5.30 -5.38
N SER A 117 -9.59 4.57 -5.91
CA SER A 117 -10.95 4.56 -5.33
C SER A 117 -10.96 4.01 -3.90
N GLY A 118 -10.11 3.02 -3.60
CA GLY A 118 -9.98 2.47 -2.25
C GLY A 118 -9.47 3.51 -1.26
N ASP A 119 -8.45 4.27 -1.66
CA ASP A 119 -7.84 5.30 -0.83
C ASP A 119 -8.82 6.43 -0.53
N LEU A 120 -9.57 6.87 -1.54
CA LEU A 120 -10.60 7.91 -1.38
C LEU A 120 -11.71 7.46 -0.43
N GLN A 121 -12.14 6.20 -0.54
CA GLN A 121 -13.11 5.63 0.38
C GLN A 121 -12.56 5.54 1.80
N GLN A 122 -11.28 5.17 1.95
CA GLN A 122 -10.62 5.14 3.25
C GLN A 122 -10.61 6.54 3.88
N VAL A 123 -10.20 7.57 3.13
CA VAL A 123 -10.18 8.97 3.59
C VAL A 123 -11.58 9.46 3.98
N ALA A 124 -12.61 9.10 3.22
CA ALA A 124 -13.99 9.51 3.52
C ALA A 124 -14.55 8.86 4.80
N ASN A 125 -13.98 7.74 5.24
CA ASN A 125 -14.42 6.99 6.43
C ASN A 125 -13.59 7.28 7.69
N MET A 126 -12.56 8.14 7.61
CA MET A 126 -11.76 8.59 8.76
C MET A 126 -12.44 9.74 9.50
#